data_AF-A0A7C2PIF9-F1
#
_entry.id   AF-A0A7C2PIF9-F1
#
_cell.length_a   1.000
_cell.length_b   1.000
_cell.length_c   1.000
_cell.angle_alpha   90.00
_cell.angle_beta   90.00
_cell.angle_gamma   90.00
#
_symmetry.space_group_name_H-M   'P 1'
#
loop_
_entity.id
_entity.type
_entity.pdbx_description
1 polymer ?
#
loop_
_entity_poly.entity_id
_entity_poly.type
_entity_poly.pdbx_seq_one_letter_code
_entity_poly.pdbx_strand_id
1 'polypeptide(L)'
;PMKMTKTSILEAEVKVQSVKVVKKKKDNKLPPIGTIEELDVQRIKLFGDPLIPELKGDEDKKRKNKKKLKGPFQFLKLVADKNQMTQAIVILDTKNTWKKIRINLGPLLKGIPTAKKLYFENVLKNKSYSIRKIRIYDPLEDSRKGKYNFLEEAQDAHVLMNGVAIKRSKNEISDLIRGVVISLKSPSERAGELDIDWDYDQIIKELQKFLDEYNNVMLFLKNVMEYMPRKTFDIFKKEKEEFNKKSYEERQFMELSGEAYKGLMARDFAIRTLKNRLRNGMVYSPYPRTVQKSIKFLMQIGFKNPERGGDVLSNDNLKAGYLILDKKKLRVELESHFDEVKEIFAYAGKGSLIKNKGIAVGLVKNLNTYVKRGVRDDKGRNQAGFIPSKQNILKARVKREKRRFEVAEKRVMRKVDKTRRDFAKLIEAQRKAKFQRQKLDSFRPPEK
;
A
#
# COMPACT_ATOMS: atom_id res chain seq x y z
N PRO A 1 29.73 39.87 -26.92
CA PRO A 1 29.13 40.55 -28.09
C PRO A 1 27.82 39.84 -28.44
N MET A 2 26.69 40.52 -28.28
CA MET A 2 25.38 39.92 -28.59
C MET A 2 25.22 39.89 -30.11
N LYS A 3 25.04 38.70 -30.71
CA LYS A 3 24.75 38.59 -32.15
C LYS A 3 23.31 39.05 -32.37
N MET A 4 23.13 40.26 -32.88
CA MET A 4 21.81 40.74 -33.31
C MET A 4 21.52 40.27 -34.73
N THR A 5 20.37 39.67 -34.93
CA THR A 5 19.87 39.09 -36.18
C THR A 5 18.81 40.01 -36.81
N LYS A 6 18.41 39.72 -38.06
CA LYS A 6 17.34 40.46 -38.76
C LYS A 6 15.97 40.40 -38.05
N THR A 7 15.81 39.54 -37.06
CA THR A 7 14.57 39.29 -36.31
C THR A 7 14.64 39.83 -34.88
N SER A 8 15.79 40.38 -34.47
CA SER A 8 16.00 40.93 -33.14
C SER A 8 15.10 42.14 -32.85
N ILE A 9 14.55 42.16 -31.64
CA ILE A 9 13.68 43.22 -31.13
C ILE A 9 14.36 43.86 -29.92
N LEU A 10 14.38 45.20 -29.89
CA LEU A 10 14.72 45.98 -28.69
C LEU A 10 13.45 46.48 -28.02
N GLU A 11 13.31 46.17 -26.73
CA GLU A 11 12.30 46.72 -25.85
C GLU A 11 12.96 47.56 -24.75
N ALA A 12 12.40 48.72 -24.45
CA ALA A 12 12.85 49.56 -23.35
C ALA A 12 11.70 50.41 -22.80
N GLU A 13 11.86 50.94 -21.58
CA GLU A 13 11.03 52.01 -21.06
C GLU A 13 11.79 53.33 -21.14
N VAL A 14 11.20 54.36 -21.76
CA VAL A 14 11.81 55.68 -21.94
C VAL A 14 10.93 56.77 -21.34
N LYS A 15 11.56 57.77 -20.73
CA LYS A 15 10.93 58.97 -20.18
C LYS A 15 11.68 60.22 -20.65
N VAL A 16 10.93 61.25 -21.06
CA VAL A 16 11.47 62.52 -21.60
C VAL A 16 11.17 63.67 -20.63
N GLN A 17 12.16 64.50 -20.33
CA GLN A 17 12.03 65.67 -19.45
C GLN A 17 12.58 66.94 -20.10
N SER A 18 12.00 68.10 -19.77
CA SER A 18 12.53 69.41 -20.18
C SER A 18 13.64 69.85 -19.24
N VAL A 19 14.77 70.31 -19.80
CA VAL A 19 15.91 70.82 -19.04
C VAL A 19 16.18 72.27 -19.44
N LYS A 20 16.42 73.15 -18.45
CA LYS A 20 16.81 74.55 -18.69
C LYS A 20 18.26 74.58 -19.20
N VAL A 21 18.49 75.20 -20.35
CA VAL A 21 19.83 75.32 -20.94
C VAL A 21 20.64 76.37 -20.16
N VAL A 22 21.72 75.97 -19.51
CA VAL A 22 22.69 76.90 -18.90
C VAL A 22 23.58 77.46 -20.01
N LYS A 23 23.54 78.78 -20.25
CA LYS A 23 24.52 79.45 -21.14
C LYS A 23 25.84 79.57 -20.38
N LYS A 24 26.91 78.91 -20.87
CA LYS A 24 28.28 79.13 -20.37
C LYS A 24 28.66 80.62 -20.57
N LYS A 25 29.05 81.30 -19.48
CA LYS A 25 29.81 82.56 -19.56
C LYS A 25 31.14 82.26 -20.26
N LYS A 26 31.56 83.14 -21.18
CA LYS A 26 32.90 83.15 -21.77
C LYS A 26 33.88 83.52 -20.67
N ASP A 27 34.65 82.56 -20.16
CA ASP A 27 35.88 82.85 -19.43
C ASP A 27 37.05 82.74 -20.42
N ASN A 28 37.64 83.88 -20.71
CA ASN A 28 38.75 84.06 -21.65
C ASN A 28 40.09 83.89 -20.93
N LYS A 29 40.35 82.70 -20.38
CA LYS A 29 41.69 82.33 -19.92
C LYS A 29 42.03 80.93 -20.43
N LEU A 30 42.89 80.86 -21.44
CA LEU A 30 43.58 79.62 -21.79
C LEU A 30 44.47 79.24 -20.60
N PRO A 31 44.47 77.97 -20.15
CA PRO A 31 45.54 77.47 -19.31
C PRO A 31 46.85 77.38 -20.12
N PRO A 32 48.01 77.55 -19.47
CA PRO A 32 49.30 77.50 -20.15
C PRO A 32 49.59 76.10 -20.66
N ILE A 33 50.29 76.06 -21.80
CA ILE A 33 50.85 74.85 -22.40
C ILE A 33 51.92 74.34 -21.43
N GLY A 34 51.67 73.16 -20.87
CA GLY A 34 52.60 72.42 -20.01
C GLY A 34 52.61 70.96 -20.45
N THR A 35 53.75 70.57 -21.01
CA THR A 35 54.10 69.24 -21.48
C THR A 35 54.36 68.28 -20.31
N ILE A 36 54.38 66.99 -20.66
CA ILE A 36 55.04 65.85 -19.98
C ILE A 36 54.14 64.94 -19.11
N GLU A 37 53.92 63.76 -19.71
CA GLU A 37 54.33 62.42 -19.24
C GLU A 37 54.00 62.00 -17.80
N GLU A 38 53.46 60.77 -17.74
CA GLU A 38 53.20 59.91 -16.59
C GLU A 38 52.19 60.39 -15.52
N LEU A 39 50.98 59.82 -15.60
CA LEU A 39 50.08 59.71 -14.46
C LEU A 39 50.10 58.26 -13.95
N ASP A 40 50.73 58.02 -12.81
CA ASP A 40 50.69 56.72 -12.12
C ASP A 40 49.42 56.63 -11.27
N VAL A 41 48.52 55.71 -11.63
CA VAL A 41 47.34 55.37 -10.82
C VAL A 41 47.39 53.88 -10.54
N GLN A 42 47.75 53.54 -9.30
CA GLN A 42 47.58 52.22 -8.70
C GLN A 42 47.93 51.06 -9.65
N ARG A 43 49.19 51.08 -10.15
CA ARG A 43 49.88 49.99 -10.88
C ARG A 43 49.55 49.82 -12.36
N ILE A 44 49.09 50.85 -13.07
CA ILE A 44 49.08 50.83 -14.55
C ILE A 44 49.64 52.15 -15.08
N LYS A 45 50.69 52.07 -15.92
CA LYS A 45 51.27 53.22 -16.66
C LYS A 45 50.59 53.38 -18.02
N LEU A 46 50.20 54.60 -18.37
CA LEU A 46 49.60 54.96 -19.67
C LEU A 46 50.51 55.94 -20.44
N PHE A 47 50.77 55.64 -21.71
CA PHE A 47 51.47 56.51 -22.67
C PHE A 47 50.53 56.86 -23.83
N GLY A 48 50.60 58.10 -24.33
CA GLY A 48 49.85 58.56 -25.50
C GLY A 48 50.52 59.75 -26.20
N ASP A 49 50.40 59.80 -27.52
CA ASP A 49 51.06 60.77 -28.41
C ASP A 49 50.59 62.22 -28.21
N PRO A 50 51.44 63.23 -28.53
CA PRO A 50 51.10 64.63 -28.38
C PRO A 50 50.00 65.07 -29.36
N LEU A 51 49.10 65.91 -28.84
CA LEU A 51 48.01 66.51 -29.62
C LEU A 51 48.58 67.42 -30.71
N ILE A 52 48.29 67.11 -31.98
CA ILE A 52 48.54 67.99 -33.11
C ILE A 52 47.59 69.21 -32.99
N PRO A 53 48.12 70.44 -32.91
CA PRO A 53 47.34 71.63 -33.19
C PRO A 53 47.41 71.88 -34.70
N GLU A 54 46.26 71.95 -35.35
CA GLU A 54 45.90 73.05 -36.24
C GLU A 54 44.60 72.72 -36.95
N LEU A 55 43.70 73.70 -36.92
CA LEU A 55 42.98 74.14 -38.11
C LEU A 55 42.53 75.57 -37.80
N LYS A 56 43.30 76.53 -38.34
CA LYS A 56 42.85 77.90 -38.57
C LYS A 56 41.70 77.84 -39.58
N GLY A 57 40.66 78.60 -39.30
CA GLY A 57 39.37 78.49 -39.96
C GLY A 57 39.39 78.99 -41.41
N ASP A 58 38.66 78.26 -42.24
CA ASP A 58 37.98 78.85 -43.38
C ASP A 58 36.60 79.32 -42.90
N GLU A 59 36.46 80.62 -42.68
CA GLU A 59 35.17 81.24 -42.43
C GLU A 59 34.34 81.28 -43.72
N ASP A 60 33.16 80.67 -43.61
CA ASP A 60 31.87 81.19 -44.07
C ASP A 60 31.77 81.74 -45.50
N LYS A 61 31.49 80.87 -46.46
CA LYS A 61 30.53 81.18 -47.54
C LYS A 61 29.73 79.96 -47.98
N LYS A 62 28.55 79.75 -47.35
CA LYS A 62 27.23 79.88 -48.01
C LYS A 62 26.11 79.18 -47.23
N ARG A 63 24.99 79.91 -47.17
CA ARG A 63 23.58 79.51 -46.96
C ARG A 63 23.09 79.43 -45.51
N LYS A 64 22.61 80.61 -45.08
CA LYS A 64 21.44 80.85 -44.24
C LYS A 64 20.41 79.71 -44.32
N ASN A 65 20.22 79.01 -43.21
CA ASN A 65 18.92 78.81 -42.57
C ASN A 65 19.14 77.90 -41.35
N LYS A 66 19.20 78.49 -40.15
CA LYS A 66 18.83 77.74 -38.94
C LYS A 66 17.35 77.41 -39.06
N LYS A 67 17.02 76.35 -39.79
CA LYS A 67 15.74 75.66 -39.58
C LYS A 67 15.75 75.25 -38.12
N LYS A 68 14.88 75.87 -37.32
CA LYS A 68 14.42 75.26 -36.06
C LYS A 68 14.04 73.84 -36.44
N LEU A 69 14.80 72.82 -36.00
CA LEU A 69 14.39 71.44 -36.16
C LEU A 69 13.08 71.28 -35.38
N LYS A 70 11.96 71.42 -36.10
CA LYS A 70 10.64 70.93 -35.71
C LYS A 70 10.43 69.66 -36.54
N GLY A 71 10.75 68.51 -35.94
CA GLY A 71 10.77 67.19 -36.58
C GLY A 71 11.41 66.17 -35.63
N PRO A 72 11.13 64.86 -35.78
CA PRO A 72 11.06 63.89 -34.68
C PRO A 72 12.41 63.55 -34.03
N PHE A 73 12.32 63.28 -32.73
CA PHE A 73 13.40 62.94 -31.80
C PHE A 73 14.23 61.71 -32.24
N GLN A 74 15.56 61.79 -32.23
CA GLN A 74 16.46 60.65 -32.49
C GLN A 74 17.04 60.15 -31.16
N PHE A 75 17.01 58.83 -30.94
CA PHE A 75 17.42 58.20 -29.68
C PHE A 75 18.28 56.94 -29.91
N LEU A 76 18.34 56.40 -31.14
CA LEU A 76 19.09 55.16 -31.44
C LEU A 76 20.00 55.33 -32.67
N LYS A 77 21.30 55.16 -32.44
CA LYS A 77 22.31 55.09 -33.49
C LYS A 77 23.01 53.73 -33.42
N LEU A 78 22.87 52.95 -34.49
CA LEU A 78 23.56 51.68 -34.64
C LEU A 78 24.83 51.89 -35.46
N VAL A 79 25.97 51.42 -34.94
CA VAL A 79 27.24 51.44 -35.64
C VAL A 79 27.74 50.01 -35.72
N ALA A 80 27.77 49.47 -36.93
CA ALA A 80 28.09 48.07 -37.14
C ALA A 80 29.54 47.85 -37.54
N ASP A 81 30.08 48.71 -38.40
CA ASP A 81 31.50 48.71 -38.74
C ASP A 81 31.95 50.08 -39.25
N LYS A 82 33.25 50.34 -39.20
CA LYS A 82 33.96 51.65 -39.15
C LYS A 82 33.48 52.87 -39.98
N ASN A 83 32.45 52.82 -40.82
CA ASN A 83 31.86 54.00 -41.47
C ASN A 83 30.36 53.88 -41.85
N GLN A 84 29.65 52.80 -41.51
CA GLN A 84 28.21 52.69 -41.77
C GLN A 84 27.40 52.90 -40.50
N MET A 85 26.75 54.07 -40.42
CA MET A 85 25.81 54.40 -39.34
C MET A 85 24.38 54.27 -39.86
N THR A 86 23.61 53.32 -39.31
CA THR A 86 22.16 53.26 -39.52
C THR A 86 21.45 53.91 -38.33
N GLN A 87 20.50 54.80 -38.62
CA GLN A 87 19.73 55.52 -37.60
C GLN A 87 18.28 55.04 -37.60
N ALA A 88 17.73 54.78 -36.41
CA ALA A 88 16.30 54.61 -36.23
C ALA A 88 15.70 55.85 -35.58
N ILE A 89 14.58 56.31 -36.14
CA ILE A 89 13.75 57.35 -35.56
C ILE A 89 12.63 56.64 -34.78
N VAL A 90 12.47 56.96 -33.51
CA VAL A 90 11.29 56.56 -32.72
C VAL A 90 10.68 57.82 -32.17
N ILE A 91 9.43 58.00 -32.53
CA ILE A 91 8.65 59.15 -32.11
C ILE A 91 8.21 58.88 -30.67
N LEU A 92 8.75 59.67 -29.74
CA LEU A 92 8.37 59.64 -28.32
C LEU A 92 7.48 60.85 -28.00
N ASP A 93 6.32 60.58 -27.42
CA ASP A 93 5.46 61.62 -26.86
C ASP A 93 6.14 62.29 -25.66
N THR A 94 6.01 63.61 -25.55
CA THR A 94 6.81 64.47 -24.67
C THR A 94 6.26 64.61 -23.24
N LYS A 95 5.27 63.80 -22.87
CA LYS A 95 4.75 63.75 -21.50
C LYS A 95 5.79 63.14 -20.57
N ASN A 96 5.92 63.69 -19.35
CA ASN A 96 6.87 63.28 -18.31
C ASN A 96 6.52 61.91 -17.68
N THR A 97 6.18 60.92 -18.50
CA THR A 97 5.73 59.58 -18.10
C THR A 97 6.60 58.52 -18.77
N TRP A 98 6.74 57.37 -18.11
CA TRP A 98 7.44 56.23 -18.68
C TRP A 98 6.58 55.58 -19.76
N LYS A 99 7.13 55.42 -20.97
CA LYS A 99 6.47 54.69 -22.05
C LYS A 99 7.33 53.52 -22.51
N LYS A 100 6.69 52.37 -22.74
CA LYS A 100 7.33 51.22 -23.37
C LYS A 100 7.51 51.49 -24.85
N ILE A 101 8.70 51.21 -25.35
CA ILE A 101 9.05 51.28 -26.76
C ILE A 101 9.47 49.89 -27.21
N ARG A 102 9.07 49.54 -28.43
CA ARG A 102 9.43 48.28 -29.09
C ARG A 102 9.93 48.61 -30.48
N ILE A 103 11.15 48.19 -30.79
CA ILE A 103 11.85 48.54 -32.03
C ILE A 103 12.29 47.25 -32.68
N ASN A 104 11.85 47.07 -33.92
CA ASN A 104 12.38 46.02 -34.77
C ASN A 104 13.76 46.45 -35.29
N LEU A 105 14.81 45.72 -34.93
CA LEU A 105 16.18 46.03 -35.35
C LEU A 105 16.47 45.49 -36.77
N GLY A 106 15.62 44.60 -37.30
CA GLY A 106 15.79 43.98 -38.62
C GLY A 106 16.03 44.94 -39.78
N PRO A 107 15.17 45.96 -39.98
CA PRO A 107 15.38 46.97 -41.01
C PRO A 107 16.70 47.74 -40.88
N LEU A 108 17.18 47.91 -39.64
CA LEU A 108 18.40 48.67 -39.32
C LEU A 108 19.68 47.86 -39.52
N LEU A 109 19.55 46.53 -39.52
CA LEU A 109 20.64 45.57 -39.73
C LEU A 109 20.68 45.07 -41.19
N LYS A 110 19.90 45.67 -42.11
CA LYS A 110 19.93 45.31 -43.53
C LYS A 110 21.29 45.68 -44.13
N GLY A 111 22.02 44.68 -44.64
CA GLY A 111 23.38 44.84 -45.16
C GLY A 111 24.48 44.77 -44.10
N ILE A 112 24.11 44.60 -42.81
CA ILE A 112 25.03 44.47 -41.69
C ILE A 112 25.01 43.03 -41.19
N PRO A 113 26.09 42.24 -41.36
CA PRO A 113 26.11 40.84 -40.95
C PRO A 113 26.20 40.66 -39.43
N THR A 114 26.90 41.55 -38.72
CA THR A 114 26.96 41.55 -37.24
C THR A 114 27.12 42.97 -36.71
N ALA A 115 26.25 43.39 -35.78
CA ALA A 115 26.39 44.66 -35.06
C ALA A 115 27.00 44.42 -33.67
N LYS A 116 28.07 45.15 -33.34
CA LYS A 116 28.85 44.94 -32.11
C LYS A 116 28.55 45.96 -31.00
N LYS A 117 28.02 47.15 -31.34
CA LYS A 117 27.75 48.24 -30.39
C LYS A 117 26.42 48.94 -30.71
N LEU A 118 25.74 49.37 -29.65
CA LEU A 118 24.51 50.15 -29.70
C LEU A 118 24.74 51.46 -28.97
N TYR A 119 24.44 52.59 -29.61
CA TYR A 119 24.60 53.92 -29.01
C TYR A 119 23.24 54.62 -28.89
N PHE A 120 23.04 55.27 -27.75
CA PHE A 120 21.93 56.19 -27.52
C PHE A 120 22.48 57.61 -27.57
N GLU A 121 22.08 58.40 -28.57
CA GLU A 121 22.55 59.76 -28.77
C GLU A 121 21.40 60.74 -28.49
N ASN A 122 21.60 61.69 -27.56
CA ASN A 122 20.66 62.79 -27.33
C ASN A 122 21.10 64.02 -28.13
N VAL A 123 20.39 64.30 -29.21
CA VAL A 123 20.68 65.46 -30.09
C VAL A 123 19.99 66.77 -29.65
N LEU A 124 19.20 66.77 -28.58
CA LEU A 124 18.45 67.94 -28.11
C LEU A 124 19.06 68.58 -26.85
N LYS A 125 19.42 69.86 -26.97
CA LYS A 125 20.07 70.61 -25.88
C LYS A 125 19.17 70.95 -24.68
N ASN A 126 17.84 70.88 -24.85
CA ASN A 126 16.85 71.29 -23.85
C ASN A 126 15.96 70.14 -23.34
N LYS A 127 16.35 68.89 -23.62
CA LYS A 127 15.64 67.69 -23.19
C LYS A 127 16.63 66.68 -22.60
N SER A 128 16.21 65.97 -21.54
CA SER A 128 16.90 64.78 -21.05
C SER A 128 16.05 63.54 -21.30
N TYR A 129 16.73 62.41 -21.51
CA TYR A 129 16.12 61.10 -21.68
C TYR A 129 16.60 60.17 -20.57
N SER A 130 15.66 59.49 -19.93
CA SER A 130 15.97 58.39 -19.01
C SER A 130 15.48 57.09 -19.64
N ILE A 131 16.33 56.07 -19.66
CA ILE A 131 16.06 54.76 -20.26
C ILE A 131 16.24 53.71 -19.17
N ARG A 132 15.30 52.76 -19.06
CA ARG A 132 15.42 51.61 -18.16
C ARG A 132 14.84 50.34 -18.80
N LYS A 133 15.14 49.20 -18.18
CA LYS A 133 14.67 47.87 -18.61
C LYS A 133 14.92 47.59 -20.10
N ILE A 134 16.14 47.88 -20.56
CA ILE A 134 16.54 47.59 -21.93
C ILE A 134 16.65 46.07 -22.07
N ARG A 135 15.90 45.50 -23.00
CA ARG A 135 15.96 44.08 -23.37
C ARG A 135 16.10 43.98 -24.88
N ILE A 136 17.08 43.19 -25.33
CA ILE A 136 17.23 42.81 -26.73
C ILE A 136 17.03 41.30 -26.77
N TYR A 137 16.14 40.81 -27.64
CA TYR A 137 15.90 39.38 -27.79
C TYR A 137 15.46 39.05 -29.22
N ASP A 138 15.73 37.83 -29.66
CA ASP A 138 15.17 37.28 -30.90
C ASP A 138 13.94 36.43 -30.53
N PRO A 139 12.72 36.83 -30.94
CA PRO A 139 11.50 36.07 -30.63
C PRO A 139 11.49 34.67 -31.26
N LEU A 140 12.35 34.39 -32.25
CA LEU A 140 12.45 33.10 -32.91
C LEU A 140 13.50 32.17 -32.28
N GLU A 141 14.29 32.64 -31.33
CA GLU A 141 15.35 31.86 -30.66
C GLU A 141 14.87 31.27 -29.31
N ASP A 142 13.70 31.70 -28.79
CA ASP A 142 13.10 31.20 -27.54
C ASP A 142 12.23 29.93 -27.74
N SER A 143 12.17 29.41 -28.97
CA SER A 143 11.69 28.06 -29.22
C SER A 143 12.78 27.06 -28.83
N ARG A 144 12.74 26.61 -27.57
CA ARG A 144 13.48 25.45 -27.03
C ARG A 144 13.23 24.11 -27.80
N LYS A 145 12.69 24.16 -29.01
CA LYS A 145 12.49 23.05 -29.96
C LYS A 145 13.74 22.70 -30.77
N GLY A 146 14.81 23.48 -30.73
CA GLY A 146 15.98 23.28 -31.61
C GLY A 146 17.27 22.77 -30.97
N LYS A 147 17.34 22.62 -29.63
CA LYS A 147 18.62 22.37 -28.93
C LYS A 147 18.79 20.96 -28.33
N TYR A 148 17.75 20.12 -28.41
CA TYR A 148 17.79 18.72 -28.06
C TYR A 148 17.08 17.95 -29.16
N ASN A 149 17.71 16.91 -29.71
CA ASN A 149 17.00 15.91 -30.52
C ASN A 149 16.18 15.08 -29.53
N PHE A 150 14.93 15.45 -29.31
CA PHE A 150 14.01 14.61 -28.53
C PHE A 150 13.82 13.31 -29.30
N LEU A 151 14.22 12.18 -28.70
CA LEU A 151 13.96 10.85 -29.28
C LEU A 151 12.45 10.58 -29.31
N GLU A 152 11.74 10.98 -28.25
CA GLU A 152 10.28 10.91 -28.11
C GLU A 152 9.76 12.08 -27.25
N GLU A 153 8.57 12.59 -27.59
CA GLU A 153 7.87 13.60 -26.78
C GLU A 153 7.01 12.91 -25.71
N ALA A 154 6.96 13.49 -24.50
CA ALA A 154 6.06 13.00 -23.47
C ALA A 154 4.60 13.19 -23.91
N GLN A 155 3.82 12.11 -23.90
CA GLN A 155 2.43 12.11 -24.32
C GLN A 155 1.53 11.47 -23.25
N ASP A 156 0.31 11.98 -23.14
CA ASP A 156 -0.73 11.34 -22.34
C ASP A 156 -1.24 10.08 -23.06
N ALA A 157 -1.69 9.10 -22.30
CA ALA A 157 -2.48 7.99 -22.82
C ALA A 157 -3.85 8.49 -23.27
N HIS A 158 -4.24 8.13 -24.49
CA HIS A 158 -5.55 8.40 -25.07
C HIS A 158 -6.32 7.10 -25.24
N VAL A 159 -7.48 7.00 -24.57
CA VAL A 159 -8.33 5.79 -24.62
C VAL A 159 -9.75 6.20 -24.98
N LEU A 160 -10.39 5.43 -25.85
CA LEU A 160 -11.82 5.52 -26.14
C LEU A 160 -12.52 4.36 -25.43
N MET A 161 -13.39 4.67 -24.47
CA MET A 161 -14.17 3.68 -23.73
C MET A 161 -15.65 4.01 -23.88
N ASN A 162 -16.44 3.10 -24.46
CA ASN A 162 -17.87 3.28 -24.73
C ASN A 162 -18.21 4.61 -25.42
N GLY A 163 -17.36 5.03 -26.37
CA GLY A 163 -17.53 6.30 -27.10
C GLY A 163 -17.02 7.56 -26.38
N VAL A 164 -16.54 7.45 -25.14
CA VAL A 164 -16.00 8.56 -24.37
C VAL A 164 -14.48 8.60 -24.49
N ALA A 165 -13.94 9.73 -24.94
CA ALA A 165 -12.50 9.96 -25.03
C ALA A 165 -11.92 10.35 -23.67
N ILE A 166 -10.92 9.60 -23.22
CA ILE A 166 -10.30 9.72 -21.91
C ILE A 166 -8.80 9.96 -22.11
N LYS A 167 -8.26 10.92 -21.34
CA LYS A 167 -6.82 11.19 -21.28
C LYS A 167 -6.27 10.87 -19.89
N ARG A 168 -5.13 10.20 -19.81
CA ARG A 168 -4.43 9.92 -18.54
C ARG A 168 -2.94 10.10 -18.71
N SER A 169 -2.28 10.61 -17.68
CA SER A 169 -0.83 10.85 -17.70
C SER A 169 0.01 9.57 -17.55
N LYS A 170 -0.61 8.39 -17.40
CA LYS A 170 0.03 7.09 -17.21
C LYS A 170 -0.72 6.00 -17.98
N ASN A 171 -0.01 4.94 -18.33
CA ASN A 171 -0.57 3.75 -18.98
C ASN A 171 -1.27 2.77 -18.02
N GLU A 172 -1.25 3.06 -16.71
CA GLU A 172 -2.03 2.31 -15.70
C GLU A 172 -3.19 3.18 -15.23
N ILE A 173 -4.41 2.72 -15.53
CA ILE A 173 -5.64 3.47 -15.29
C ILE A 173 -6.50 2.70 -14.29
N SER A 174 -6.68 3.25 -13.09
CA SER A 174 -7.42 2.60 -11.98
C SER A 174 -8.68 3.35 -11.55
N ASP A 175 -8.99 4.47 -12.21
CA ASP A 175 -10.07 5.38 -11.83
C ASP A 175 -11.29 5.34 -12.77
N LEU A 176 -11.22 4.54 -13.85
CA LEU A 176 -12.30 4.44 -14.82
C LEU A 176 -13.41 3.47 -14.41
N ILE A 177 -13.00 2.30 -13.90
CA ILE A 177 -13.93 1.26 -13.45
C ILE A 177 -13.54 0.92 -12.03
N ARG A 178 -14.48 1.06 -11.10
CA ARG A 178 -14.21 0.84 -9.68
C ARG A 178 -13.74 -0.58 -9.44
N GLY A 179 -12.53 -0.72 -8.88
CA GLY A 179 -11.94 -2.02 -8.57
C GLY A 179 -11.19 -2.68 -9.74
N VAL A 180 -11.04 -2.00 -10.87
CA VAL A 180 -10.31 -2.50 -12.04
C VAL A 180 -9.11 -1.59 -12.31
N VAL A 181 -7.98 -2.21 -12.64
CA VAL A 181 -6.78 -1.51 -13.12
C VAL A 181 -6.54 -1.95 -14.56
N ILE A 182 -6.61 -1.00 -15.48
CA ILE A 182 -6.37 -1.20 -16.91
C ILE A 182 -4.94 -0.81 -17.21
N SER A 183 -4.13 -1.78 -17.65
CA SER A 183 -2.75 -1.55 -18.10
C SER A 183 -2.70 -1.50 -19.63
N LEU A 184 -2.47 -0.31 -20.18
CA LEU A 184 -2.32 -0.09 -21.62
C LEU A 184 -0.93 -0.56 -22.08
N LYS A 185 -0.91 -1.45 -23.07
CA LYS A 185 0.34 -2.03 -23.60
C LYS A 185 0.73 -1.43 -24.94
N SER A 186 -0.22 -1.34 -25.87
CA SER A 186 -0.03 -0.80 -27.21
C SER A 186 -1.33 -0.18 -27.73
N PRO A 187 -1.27 0.73 -28.72
CA PRO A 187 -2.46 1.17 -29.44
C PRO A 187 -3.21 -0.02 -30.07
N SER A 188 -4.54 0.02 -30.06
CA SER A 188 -5.36 -0.96 -30.77
C SER A 188 -5.88 -0.38 -32.08
N GLU A 189 -5.86 -1.18 -33.15
CA GLU A 189 -6.40 -0.77 -34.45
C GLU A 189 -7.93 -0.93 -34.53
N ARG A 190 -8.48 -1.81 -33.68
CA ARG A 190 -9.91 -2.09 -33.56
C ARG A 190 -10.34 -1.92 -32.12
N ALA A 191 -11.62 -1.65 -31.91
CA ALA A 191 -12.22 -1.67 -30.59
C ALA A 191 -12.17 -3.11 -30.04
N GLY A 192 -11.55 -3.27 -28.87
CA GLY A 192 -11.60 -4.51 -28.11
C GLY A 192 -12.79 -4.50 -27.15
N GLU A 193 -13.36 -5.68 -26.90
CA GLU A 193 -14.37 -5.86 -25.88
C GLU A 193 -13.69 -6.27 -24.56
N LEU A 194 -14.04 -5.58 -23.47
CA LEU A 194 -13.61 -5.91 -22.12
C LEU A 194 -14.85 -6.34 -21.34
N ASP A 195 -15.00 -7.64 -21.17
CA ASP A 195 -16.01 -8.21 -20.29
C ASP A 195 -15.42 -8.42 -18.89
N ILE A 196 -16.16 -7.99 -17.87
CA ILE A 196 -15.75 -8.08 -16.46
C ILE A 196 -16.83 -8.88 -15.75
N ASP A 197 -16.49 -10.10 -15.40
CA ASP A 197 -17.36 -10.99 -14.64
C ASP A 197 -16.62 -11.57 -13.42
N TRP A 198 -17.38 -12.26 -12.56
CA TRP A 198 -16.87 -12.94 -11.40
C TRP A 198 -16.05 -14.18 -11.77
N ASP A 199 -14.99 -14.44 -11.00
CA ASP A 199 -14.25 -15.71 -11.10
C ASP A 199 -15.04 -16.84 -10.41
N TYR A 200 -15.99 -17.42 -11.15
CA TYR A 200 -16.83 -18.51 -10.65
C TYR A 200 -16.01 -19.76 -10.27
N ASP A 201 -14.91 -20.04 -10.97
CA ASP A 201 -14.05 -21.19 -10.68
C ASP A 201 -13.34 -21.04 -9.34
N GLN A 202 -12.83 -19.84 -9.06
CA GLN A 202 -12.26 -19.52 -7.75
C GLN A 202 -13.31 -19.63 -6.64
N ILE A 203 -14.54 -19.14 -6.87
CA ILE A 203 -15.62 -19.24 -5.88
C ILE A 203 -16.00 -20.70 -5.60
N ILE A 204 -16.18 -21.52 -6.64
CA ILE A 204 -16.49 -22.95 -6.50
C ILE A 204 -15.37 -23.66 -5.74
N LYS A 205 -14.10 -23.33 -6.03
CA LYS A 205 -12.94 -23.89 -5.33
C LYS A 205 -12.92 -23.54 -3.85
N GLU A 206 -13.20 -22.29 -3.49
CA GLU A 206 -13.24 -21.87 -2.08
C GLU A 206 -14.44 -22.50 -1.34
N LEU A 207 -15.60 -22.61 -1.99
CA LEU A 207 -16.75 -23.31 -1.42
C LEU A 207 -16.51 -24.81 -1.24
N GLN A 208 -15.77 -25.44 -2.15
CA GLN A 208 -15.32 -26.82 -1.99
C GLN A 208 -14.39 -26.98 -0.78
N LYS A 209 -13.38 -26.12 -0.63
CA LYS A 209 -12.49 -26.15 0.54
C LYS A 209 -13.27 -25.98 1.85
N PHE A 210 -14.20 -25.03 1.88
CA PHE A 210 -15.08 -24.83 3.03
C PHE A 210 -15.89 -26.10 3.36
N LEU A 211 -16.41 -26.78 2.33
CA LEU A 211 -17.13 -28.03 2.49
C LEU A 211 -16.22 -29.15 3.03
N ASP A 212 -14.99 -29.24 2.54
CA ASP A 212 -14.00 -30.23 2.96
C ASP A 212 -13.64 -30.03 4.45
N GLU A 213 -13.40 -28.78 4.87
CA GLU A 213 -13.17 -28.43 6.28
C GLU A 213 -14.38 -28.77 7.17
N TYR A 214 -15.59 -28.47 6.70
CA TYR A 214 -16.81 -28.89 7.40
C TYR A 214 -16.86 -30.41 7.55
N ASN A 215 -16.63 -31.17 6.48
CA ASN A 215 -16.66 -32.63 6.49
C ASN A 215 -15.58 -33.22 7.41
N ASN A 216 -14.37 -32.63 7.44
CA ASN A 216 -13.29 -33.02 8.35
C ASN A 216 -13.71 -32.85 9.82
N VAL A 217 -14.35 -31.74 10.18
CA VAL A 217 -14.90 -31.54 11.52
C VAL A 217 -15.98 -32.57 11.83
N MET A 218 -16.87 -32.86 10.87
CA MET A 218 -17.91 -33.87 11.06
C MET A 218 -17.34 -35.28 11.23
N LEU A 219 -16.25 -35.62 10.52
CA LEU A 219 -15.50 -36.87 10.67
C LEU A 219 -14.91 -36.98 12.08
N PHE A 220 -14.18 -35.95 12.50
CA PHE A 220 -13.63 -35.87 13.85
C PHE A 220 -14.71 -36.08 14.91
N LEU A 221 -15.82 -35.33 14.80
CA LEU A 221 -16.95 -35.43 15.73
C LEU A 221 -17.62 -36.82 15.68
N LYS A 222 -17.74 -37.45 14.51
CA LYS A 222 -18.26 -38.82 14.38
C LYS A 222 -17.40 -39.80 15.19
N ASN A 223 -16.09 -39.79 14.94
CA ASN A 223 -15.16 -40.77 15.51
C ASN A 223 -15.03 -40.61 17.03
N VAL A 224 -14.85 -39.38 17.54
CA VAL A 224 -14.75 -39.18 18.99
C VAL A 224 -16.04 -39.49 19.74
N MET A 225 -17.19 -39.44 19.06
CA MET A 225 -18.49 -39.76 19.65
C MET A 225 -18.96 -41.21 19.41
N GLU A 226 -18.15 -42.03 18.73
CA GLU A 226 -18.54 -43.39 18.44
C GLU A 226 -18.79 -44.18 19.73
N TYR A 227 -19.89 -44.91 19.79
CA TYR A 227 -20.18 -45.70 20.98
C TYR A 227 -19.16 -46.83 21.09
N MET A 228 -18.36 -46.78 22.15
CA MET A 228 -17.41 -47.84 22.49
C MET A 228 -17.70 -48.42 23.87
N PRO A 229 -17.48 -49.73 24.06
CA PRO A 229 -17.47 -50.32 25.39
C PRO A 229 -16.40 -49.65 26.26
N ARG A 230 -16.59 -49.65 27.58
CA ARG A 230 -15.58 -49.10 28.51
C ARG A 230 -14.28 -49.91 28.37
N LYS A 231 -13.21 -49.24 27.97
CA LYS A 231 -11.88 -49.85 27.91
C LYS A 231 -11.26 -49.92 29.31
N THR A 232 -10.59 -51.02 29.61
CA THR A 232 -9.76 -51.15 30.81
C THR A 232 -8.47 -50.34 30.64
N PHE A 233 -7.78 -50.07 31.75
CA PHE A 233 -6.51 -49.34 31.71
C PHE A 233 -5.46 -50.04 30.84
N ASP A 234 -5.42 -51.38 30.86
CA ASP A 234 -4.47 -52.17 30.06
C ASP A 234 -4.72 -52.05 28.56
N ILE A 235 -5.99 -52.01 28.14
CA ILE A 235 -6.36 -51.77 26.74
C ILE A 235 -5.89 -50.38 26.32
N PHE A 236 -6.17 -49.35 27.11
CA PHE A 236 -5.70 -47.99 26.81
C PHE A 236 -4.18 -47.90 26.71
N LYS A 237 -3.44 -48.63 27.57
CA LYS A 237 -1.99 -48.66 27.54
C LYS A 237 -1.47 -49.30 26.24
N LYS A 238 -2.03 -50.45 25.85
CA LYS A 238 -1.69 -51.15 24.60
C LYS A 238 -1.97 -50.30 23.36
N GLU A 239 -3.16 -49.72 23.27
CA GLU A 239 -3.54 -48.85 22.14
C GLU A 239 -2.61 -47.64 22.03
N LYS A 240 -2.18 -47.06 23.15
CA LYS A 240 -1.21 -45.96 23.16
C LYS A 240 0.17 -46.40 22.68
N GLU A 241 0.63 -47.58 23.09
CA GLU A 241 1.90 -48.16 22.63
C GLU A 241 1.85 -48.46 21.13
N GLU A 242 0.75 -49.01 20.63
CA GLU A 242 0.52 -49.24 19.20
C GLU A 242 0.48 -47.93 18.41
N PHE A 243 -0.23 -46.92 18.91
CA PHE A 243 -0.27 -45.58 18.31
C PHE A 243 1.12 -44.98 18.17
N ASN A 244 1.98 -45.12 19.19
CA ASN A 244 3.35 -44.61 19.16
C ASN A 244 4.26 -45.32 18.17
N LYS A 245 3.92 -46.55 17.74
CA LYS A 245 4.67 -47.31 16.72
C LYS A 245 4.31 -46.90 15.29
N LYS A 246 3.23 -46.15 15.09
CA LYS A 246 2.77 -45.70 13.77
C LYS A 246 3.66 -44.59 13.20
N SER A 247 3.67 -44.48 11.87
CA SER A 247 4.36 -43.38 11.18
C SER A 247 3.84 -42.01 11.62
N TYR A 248 4.62 -40.95 11.38
CA TYR A 248 4.16 -39.59 11.67
C TYR A 248 2.87 -39.26 10.91
N GLU A 249 2.81 -39.59 9.63
CA GLU A 249 1.65 -39.34 8.76
C GLU A 249 0.39 -40.08 9.23
N GLU A 250 0.53 -41.36 9.61
CA GLU A 250 -0.59 -42.12 10.17
C GLU A 250 -1.09 -41.50 11.47
N ARG A 251 -0.19 -41.09 12.37
CA ARG A 251 -0.58 -40.44 13.63
C ARG A 251 -1.30 -39.12 13.38
N GLN A 252 -0.77 -38.28 12.49
CA GLN A 252 -1.42 -37.03 12.10
C GLN A 252 -2.81 -37.27 11.52
N PHE A 253 -2.95 -38.24 10.62
CA PHE A 253 -4.27 -38.62 10.08
C PHE A 253 -5.23 -39.08 11.17
N MET A 254 -4.79 -39.96 12.09
CA MET A 254 -5.62 -40.44 13.19
C MET A 254 -6.02 -39.33 14.17
N GLU A 255 -5.13 -38.37 14.42
CA GLU A 255 -5.42 -37.20 15.26
C GLU A 255 -6.41 -36.25 14.60
N LEU A 256 -6.21 -35.92 13.32
CA LEU A 256 -7.06 -35.02 12.55
C LEU A 256 -8.45 -35.61 12.26
N SER A 257 -8.52 -36.90 11.98
CA SER A 257 -9.78 -37.62 11.78
C SER A 257 -10.50 -37.96 13.09
N GLY A 258 -9.85 -37.79 14.25
CA GLY A 258 -10.40 -38.15 15.56
C GLY A 258 -10.36 -39.65 15.88
N GLU A 259 -9.81 -40.50 15.00
CA GLU A 259 -9.65 -41.94 15.23
C GLU A 259 -8.74 -42.23 16.45
N ALA A 260 -7.72 -41.40 16.69
CA ALA A 260 -6.88 -41.49 17.88
C ALA A 260 -7.66 -41.29 19.19
N TYR A 261 -8.83 -40.65 19.12
CA TYR A 261 -9.68 -40.30 20.25
C TYR A 261 -11.04 -40.99 20.20
N LYS A 262 -11.13 -42.08 19.45
CA LYS A 262 -12.38 -42.76 19.13
C LYS A 262 -13.16 -43.14 20.39
N GLY A 263 -14.43 -42.74 20.41
CA GLY A 263 -15.36 -42.97 21.52
C GLY A 263 -15.07 -42.26 22.84
N LEU A 264 -14.00 -41.45 22.92
CA LEU A 264 -13.63 -40.72 24.15
C LEU A 264 -14.73 -39.74 24.59
N MET A 265 -15.52 -39.24 23.65
CA MET A 265 -16.59 -38.26 23.84
C MET A 265 -17.99 -38.83 23.54
N ALA A 266 -18.15 -40.16 23.47
CA ALA A 266 -19.42 -40.82 23.13
C ALA A 266 -20.62 -40.39 23.98
N ARG A 267 -20.37 -40.00 25.24
CA ARG A 267 -21.39 -39.57 26.21
C ARG A 267 -21.40 -38.06 26.46
N ASP A 268 -20.62 -37.29 25.69
CA ASP A 268 -20.53 -35.86 25.87
C ASP A 268 -21.71 -35.12 25.21
N PHE A 269 -22.63 -34.63 26.04
CA PHE A 269 -23.79 -33.90 25.55
C PHE A 269 -23.40 -32.64 24.76
N ALA A 270 -22.38 -31.89 25.21
CA ALA A 270 -22.00 -30.63 24.58
C ALA A 270 -21.49 -30.85 23.15
N ILE A 271 -20.67 -31.89 22.94
CA ILE A 271 -20.11 -32.22 21.62
C ILE A 271 -21.20 -32.75 20.69
N ARG A 272 -22.14 -33.57 21.21
CA ARG A 272 -23.31 -33.99 20.44
C ARG A 272 -24.21 -32.82 20.05
N THR A 273 -24.43 -31.86 20.96
CA THR A 273 -25.15 -30.62 20.64
C THR A 273 -24.42 -29.79 19.59
N LEU A 274 -23.09 -29.68 19.66
CA LEU A 274 -22.29 -29.01 18.65
C LEU A 274 -22.49 -29.65 17.27
N LYS A 275 -22.31 -30.98 17.14
CA LYS A 275 -22.51 -31.70 15.88
C LYS A 275 -23.89 -31.40 15.29
N ASN A 276 -24.93 -31.49 16.11
CA ASN A 276 -26.30 -31.24 15.67
C ASN A 276 -26.51 -29.78 15.25
N ARG A 277 -25.92 -28.80 15.96
CA ARG A 277 -26.01 -27.38 15.59
C ARG A 277 -25.27 -27.07 14.29
N LEU A 278 -24.09 -27.66 14.06
CA LEU A 278 -23.36 -27.49 12.80
C LEU A 278 -24.16 -28.07 11.63
N ARG A 279 -24.65 -29.29 11.78
CA ARG A 279 -25.47 -29.96 10.77
C ARG A 279 -26.76 -29.19 10.46
N ASN A 280 -27.49 -28.79 11.51
CA ASN A 280 -28.75 -28.07 11.34
C ASN A 280 -28.53 -26.65 10.78
N GLY A 281 -27.43 -25.99 11.17
CA GLY A 281 -27.05 -24.70 10.62
C GLY A 281 -26.73 -24.74 9.12
N MET A 282 -26.15 -25.85 8.64
CA MET A 282 -25.90 -26.06 7.22
C MET A 282 -27.16 -26.45 6.44
N VAL A 283 -27.94 -27.42 6.94
CA VAL A 283 -29.01 -28.06 6.14
C VAL A 283 -30.37 -27.38 6.31
N TYR A 284 -30.71 -26.94 7.52
CA TYR A 284 -32.08 -26.58 7.91
C TYR A 284 -32.25 -25.11 8.27
N SER A 285 -31.24 -24.27 8.06
CA SER A 285 -31.34 -22.84 8.33
C SER A 285 -31.80 -22.08 7.07
N PRO A 286 -33.12 -21.84 6.87
CA PRO A 286 -33.59 -21.04 5.76
C PRO A 286 -33.05 -19.62 5.87
N TYR A 287 -32.67 -19.05 4.74
CA TYR A 287 -32.33 -17.64 4.65
C TYR A 287 -33.55 -16.74 4.97
N PRO A 288 -33.40 -15.56 5.62
CA PRO A 288 -34.52 -14.74 6.09
C PRO A 288 -35.49 -14.30 4.97
N ARG A 289 -36.78 -14.39 5.28
CA ARG A 289 -37.95 -14.24 4.38
C ARG A 289 -38.26 -12.82 3.86
N THR A 290 -37.33 -11.88 3.97
CA THR A 290 -37.62 -10.44 3.73
C THR A 290 -37.70 -10.05 2.26
N VAL A 291 -37.35 -10.95 1.34
CA VAL A 291 -37.45 -10.73 -0.11
C VAL A 291 -37.98 -12.02 -0.73
N GLN A 292 -38.79 -11.90 -1.79
CA GLN A 292 -39.31 -13.00 -2.60
C GLN A 292 -38.16 -13.63 -3.43
N LYS A 293 -37.15 -14.16 -2.73
CA LYS A 293 -35.98 -14.83 -3.32
C LYS A 293 -36.32 -16.26 -3.73
N SER A 294 -35.81 -16.69 -4.88
CA SER A 294 -35.96 -18.07 -5.38
C SER A 294 -35.08 -19.03 -4.56
N ILE A 295 -33.91 -18.57 -4.09
CA ILE A 295 -32.96 -19.38 -3.34
C ILE A 295 -33.02 -19.07 -1.84
N LYS A 296 -33.33 -20.10 -1.05
CA LYS A 296 -33.52 -20.04 0.41
C LYS A 296 -32.65 -21.03 1.19
N PHE A 297 -32.16 -22.07 0.53
CA PHE A 297 -31.41 -23.17 1.15
C PHE A 297 -30.12 -23.49 0.38
N LEU A 298 -29.08 -23.96 1.08
CA LEU A 298 -27.85 -24.46 0.43
C LEU A 298 -28.11 -25.59 -0.57
N MET A 299 -29.15 -26.38 -0.30
CA MET A 299 -29.55 -27.48 -1.17
C MET A 299 -29.98 -27.02 -2.57
N GLN A 300 -30.49 -25.79 -2.68
CA GLN A 300 -30.87 -25.22 -3.96
C GLN A 300 -29.64 -24.84 -4.79
N ILE A 301 -28.53 -24.44 -4.15
CA ILE A 301 -27.30 -24.03 -4.84
C ILE A 301 -26.29 -25.17 -5.09
N GLY A 302 -26.70 -26.43 -4.93
CA GLY A 302 -25.87 -27.59 -5.26
C GLY A 302 -25.18 -28.29 -4.08
N PHE A 303 -25.32 -27.82 -2.84
CA PHE A 303 -24.95 -28.67 -1.70
C PHE A 303 -25.94 -29.82 -1.61
N LYS A 304 -25.47 -31.04 -1.38
CA LYS A 304 -26.34 -32.21 -1.23
C LYS A 304 -25.92 -33.11 -0.10
N ASN A 305 -26.89 -33.82 0.45
CA ASN A 305 -26.57 -34.98 1.28
C ASN A 305 -25.98 -36.08 0.40
N PRO A 306 -25.07 -36.91 0.94
CA PRO A 306 -24.68 -38.15 0.29
C PRO A 306 -25.93 -38.95 -0.10
N GLU A 307 -25.86 -39.66 -1.22
CA GLU A 307 -26.94 -40.53 -1.63
C GLU A 307 -27.13 -41.64 -0.61
N ARG A 308 -28.39 -42.04 -0.39
CA ARG A 308 -28.70 -43.16 0.49
C ARG A 308 -28.42 -44.46 -0.27
N GLY A 309 -27.16 -44.88 -0.24
CA GLY A 309 -26.70 -46.15 -0.79
C GLY A 309 -26.97 -47.34 0.13
N GLY A 310 -26.98 -48.54 -0.46
CA GLY A 310 -27.04 -49.80 0.29
C GLY A 310 -25.73 -50.18 0.98
N ASP A 311 -24.62 -49.49 0.66
CA ASP A 311 -23.30 -49.76 1.20
C ASP A 311 -23.04 -49.04 2.55
N VAL A 312 -22.09 -49.57 3.30
CA VAL A 312 -21.76 -49.12 4.66
C VAL A 312 -21.21 -47.69 4.65
N LEU A 313 -20.40 -47.34 3.65
CA LEU A 313 -19.74 -46.04 3.57
C LEU A 313 -20.74 -44.90 3.34
N SER A 314 -21.71 -45.09 2.44
CA SER A 314 -22.78 -44.11 2.21
C SER A 314 -23.62 -43.87 3.46
N ASN A 315 -23.98 -44.93 4.18
CA ASN A 315 -24.73 -44.82 5.43
C ASN A 315 -23.93 -44.12 6.53
N ASP A 316 -22.63 -44.39 6.61
CA ASP A 316 -21.74 -43.76 7.56
C ASP A 316 -21.53 -42.28 7.26
N ASN A 317 -21.39 -41.90 6.00
CA ASN A 317 -21.29 -40.50 5.56
C ASN A 317 -22.58 -39.73 5.87
N LEU A 318 -23.74 -40.36 5.68
CA LEU A 318 -25.04 -39.80 6.07
C LEU A 318 -25.16 -39.60 7.58
N LYS A 319 -24.78 -40.61 8.38
CA LYS A 319 -24.77 -40.51 9.87
C LYS A 319 -23.75 -39.48 10.37
N ALA A 320 -22.62 -39.35 9.68
CA ALA A 320 -21.62 -38.34 9.98
C ALA A 320 -22.16 -36.94 9.72
N GLY A 321 -23.11 -36.78 8.79
CA GLY A 321 -23.70 -35.50 8.43
C GLY A 321 -22.86 -34.77 7.39
N TYR A 322 -22.20 -35.51 6.50
CA TYR A 322 -21.43 -34.96 5.40
C TYR A 322 -22.33 -34.28 4.37
N LEU A 323 -21.69 -33.44 3.57
CA LEU A 323 -22.28 -32.81 2.41
C LEU A 323 -21.36 -33.02 1.19
N ILE A 324 -21.96 -32.99 0.02
CA ILE A 324 -21.29 -33.08 -1.29
C ILE A 324 -21.66 -31.82 -2.07
N LEU A 325 -20.75 -31.32 -2.90
CA LEU A 325 -21.00 -30.17 -3.76
C LEU A 325 -21.21 -30.60 -5.21
N ASP A 326 -22.39 -30.32 -5.74
CA ASP A 326 -22.63 -30.34 -7.19
C ASP A 326 -22.10 -29.05 -7.79
N LYS A 327 -20.88 -29.11 -8.32
CA LYS A 327 -20.18 -27.98 -8.92
C LYS A 327 -20.89 -27.44 -10.16
N LYS A 328 -21.56 -28.31 -10.93
CA LYS A 328 -22.28 -27.90 -12.15
C LYS A 328 -23.51 -27.09 -11.77
N LYS A 329 -24.30 -27.59 -10.81
CA LYS A 329 -25.46 -26.85 -10.31
C LYS A 329 -25.06 -25.54 -9.64
N LEU A 330 -24.02 -25.55 -8.81
CA LEU A 330 -23.51 -24.34 -8.17
C LEU A 330 -23.10 -23.28 -9.21
N ARG A 331 -22.43 -23.69 -10.29
CA ARG A 331 -22.06 -22.79 -11.40
C ARG A 331 -23.29 -22.11 -12.01
N VAL A 332 -24.31 -22.88 -12.38
CA VAL A 332 -25.55 -22.35 -12.97
C VAL A 332 -26.21 -21.32 -12.05
N GLU A 333 -26.26 -21.60 -10.75
CA GLU A 333 -26.86 -20.71 -9.75
C GLU A 333 -26.01 -19.47 -9.47
N LEU A 334 -24.67 -19.56 -9.57
CA LEU A 334 -23.78 -18.41 -9.46
C LEU A 334 -23.93 -17.48 -10.67
N GLU A 335 -24.01 -18.04 -11.88
CA GLU A 335 -24.18 -17.28 -13.13
C GLU A 335 -25.56 -16.61 -13.20
N SER A 336 -26.62 -17.27 -12.69
CA SER A 336 -28.00 -16.76 -12.77
C SER A 336 -28.42 -15.89 -11.58
N HIS A 337 -27.88 -16.17 -10.39
CA HIS A 337 -28.39 -15.65 -9.11
C HIS A 337 -27.29 -15.31 -8.10
N PHE A 338 -26.16 -14.76 -8.57
CA PHE A 338 -24.96 -14.46 -7.76
C PHE A 338 -25.26 -13.80 -6.40
N ASP A 339 -26.04 -12.72 -6.40
CA ASP A 339 -26.36 -11.98 -5.17
C ASP A 339 -27.19 -12.80 -4.18
N GLU A 340 -28.08 -13.68 -4.66
CA GLU A 340 -28.82 -14.60 -3.79
C GLU A 340 -27.90 -15.66 -3.18
N VAL A 341 -27.01 -16.25 -3.99
CA VAL A 341 -26.02 -17.22 -3.51
C VAL A 341 -25.11 -16.60 -2.44
N LYS A 342 -24.57 -15.41 -2.71
CA LYS A 342 -23.72 -14.65 -1.77
C LYS A 342 -24.42 -14.36 -0.45
N GLU A 343 -25.68 -13.94 -0.52
CA GLU A 343 -26.45 -13.58 0.67
C GLU A 343 -26.76 -14.76 1.58
N ILE A 344 -26.92 -15.98 1.05
CA ILE A 344 -27.11 -17.20 1.86
C ILE A 344 -25.98 -17.39 2.86
N PHE A 345 -24.74 -17.11 2.46
CA PHE A 345 -23.58 -17.25 3.34
C PHE A 345 -23.48 -16.10 4.34
N ALA A 346 -23.67 -14.86 3.89
CA ALA A 346 -23.57 -13.70 4.75
C ALA A 346 -24.38 -12.50 4.24
N TYR A 347 -25.30 -12.01 5.09
CA TYR A 347 -26.19 -10.90 4.80
C TYR A 347 -26.20 -9.86 5.92
N ALA A 348 -26.23 -8.59 5.51
CA ALA A 348 -26.15 -7.47 6.42
C ALA A 348 -27.50 -6.93 6.90
N GLY A 349 -28.63 -7.32 6.30
CA GLY A 349 -29.93 -6.69 6.59
C GLY A 349 -30.17 -5.43 5.75
N LYS A 350 -31.43 -4.98 5.66
CA LYS A 350 -31.75 -3.67 5.08
C LYS A 350 -31.08 -2.57 5.93
N GLY A 351 -30.31 -1.69 5.28
CA GLY A 351 -29.72 -0.50 5.90
C GLY A 351 -28.51 -0.73 6.81
N SER A 352 -27.91 -1.92 6.82
CA SER A 352 -26.73 -2.24 7.63
C SER A 352 -25.58 -2.72 6.76
N LEU A 353 -24.35 -2.33 7.10
CA LEU A 353 -23.11 -2.86 6.51
C LEU A 353 -22.61 -4.11 7.24
N ILE A 354 -23.14 -4.40 8.43
CA ILE A 354 -22.67 -5.48 9.29
C ILE A 354 -23.39 -6.78 8.94
N LYS A 355 -22.64 -7.76 8.43
CA LYS A 355 -23.13 -9.09 8.07
C LYS A 355 -23.43 -9.93 9.32
N ASN A 356 -24.70 -9.95 9.72
CA ASN A 356 -25.17 -10.58 10.96
C ASN A 356 -26.03 -11.84 10.77
N LYS A 357 -26.40 -12.16 9.52
CA LYS A 357 -27.24 -13.33 9.17
C LYS A 357 -26.58 -14.13 8.06
N GLY A 358 -26.98 -15.39 7.90
CA GLY A 358 -26.43 -16.31 6.90
C GLY A 358 -25.68 -17.48 7.53
N ILE A 359 -25.34 -18.46 6.71
CA ILE A 359 -24.81 -19.75 7.17
C ILE A 359 -23.40 -19.63 7.72
N ALA A 360 -22.52 -18.88 7.04
CA ALA A 360 -21.16 -18.66 7.53
C ALA A 360 -21.19 -17.94 8.89
N VAL A 361 -22.05 -16.92 9.03
CA VAL A 361 -22.22 -16.19 10.28
C VAL A 361 -22.76 -17.10 11.39
N GLY A 362 -23.77 -17.93 11.07
CA GLY A 362 -24.36 -18.89 12.00
C GLY A 362 -23.35 -19.93 12.48
N LEU A 363 -22.53 -20.48 11.58
CA LEU A 363 -21.47 -21.42 11.91
C LEU A 363 -20.42 -20.80 12.81
N VAL A 364 -19.91 -19.61 12.46
CA VAL A 364 -18.91 -18.90 13.28
C VAL A 364 -19.48 -18.63 14.67
N LYS A 365 -20.73 -18.18 14.77
CA LYS A 365 -21.41 -17.97 16.06
C LYS A 365 -21.49 -19.27 16.86
N ASN A 366 -21.93 -20.36 16.24
CA ASN A 366 -22.03 -21.67 16.89
C ASN A 366 -20.66 -22.16 17.37
N LEU A 367 -19.64 -22.15 16.51
CA LEU A 367 -18.28 -22.57 16.84
C LEU A 367 -17.69 -21.72 17.97
N ASN A 368 -17.87 -20.40 17.92
CA ASN A 368 -17.37 -19.48 18.94
C ASN A 368 -17.91 -19.78 20.35
N THR A 369 -19.15 -20.29 20.48
CA THR A 369 -19.66 -20.71 21.79
C THR A 369 -18.86 -21.86 22.40
N TYR A 370 -18.15 -22.65 21.60
CA TYR A 370 -17.35 -23.79 22.06
C TYR A 370 -15.86 -23.45 22.17
N VAL A 371 -15.29 -22.76 21.18
CA VAL A 371 -13.83 -22.60 21.05
C VAL A 371 -13.26 -21.31 21.64
N LYS A 372 -14.10 -20.30 21.94
CA LYS A 372 -13.66 -19.00 22.46
C LYS A 372 -12.76 -19.18 23.68
N ARG A 373 -11.49 -18.77 23.60
CA ARG A 373 -10.44 -19.05 24.59
C ARG A 373 -10.59 -18.30 25.94
N GLY A 374 -11.65 -17.50 26.09
CA GLY A 374 -11.92 -16.73 27.30
C GLY A 374 -11.60 -15.26 27.08
N VAL A 375 -12.63 -14.43 27.12
CA VAL A 375 -12.49 -12.96 27.21
C VAL A 375 -13.02 -12.58 28.58
N ARG A 376 -12.24 -11.80 29.33
CA ARG A 376 -12.73 -11.24 30.59
C ARG A 376 -13.70 -10.12 30.25
N ASP A 377 -14.91 -10.15 30.81
CA ASP A 377 -15.82 -9.01 30.76
C ASP A 377 -15.29 -7.85 31.62
N ASP A 378 -15.93 -6.68 31.53
CA ASP A 378 -15.56 -5.49 32.32
C ASP A 378 -15.63 -5.72 33.84
N LYS A 379 -16.25 -6.83 34.27
CA LYS A 379 -16.36 -7.28 35.66
C LYS A 379 -15.34 -8.38 36.00
N GLY A 380 -14.36 -8.63 35.13
CA GLY A 380 -13.30 -9.61 35.31
C GLY A 380 -13.71 -11.08 35.12
N ARG A 381 -14.96 -11.37 34.73
CA ARG A 381 -15.49 -12.73 34.57
C ARG A 381 -15.02 -13.33 33.25
N ASN A 382 -14.44 -14.52 33.31
CA ASN A 382 -13.97 -15.23 32.13
C ASN A 382 -15.12 -15.83 31.32
N GLN A 383 -15.41 -15.27 30.14
CA GLN A 383 -16.37 -15.81 29.19
C GLN A 383 -15.68 -16.78 28.22
N ALA A 384 -15.19 -17.90 28.76
CA ALA A 384 -14.65 -18.97 27.95
C ALA A 384 -15.77 -19.82 27.33
N GLY A 385 -15.54 -20.32 26.12
CA GLY A 385 -16.43 -21.28 25.48
C GLY A 385 -16.47 -22.62 26.23
N PHE A 386 -17.34 -23.53 25.78
CA PHE A 386 -17.53 -24.83 26.42
C PHE A 386 -16.25 -25.67 26.52
N ILE A 387 -15.42 -25.71 25.47
CA ILE A 387 -14.23 -26.57 25.42
C ILE A 387 -13.18 -26.13 26.45
N PRO A 388 -12.71 -24.86 26.46
CA PRO A 388 -11.74 -24.42 27.46
C PRO A 388 -12.27 -24.53 28.90
N SER A 389 -13.56 -24.23 29.10
CA SER A 389 -14.21 -24.39 30.41
C SER A 389 -14.16 -25.84 30.90
N LYS A 390 -14.47 -26.79 30.03
CA LYS A 390 -14.41 -28.23 30.35
C LYS A 390 -12.98 -28.69 30.59
N GLN A 391 -12.02 -28.23 29.80
CA GLN A 391 -10.60 -28.51 30.01
C GLN A 391 -10.13 -28.04 31.39
N ASN A 392 -10.54 -26.84 31.84
CA ASN A 392 -10.19 -26.33 33.16
C ASN A 392 -10.78 -27.19 34.29
N ILE A 393 -12.04 -27.61 34.16
CA ILE A 393 -12.70 -28.51 35.13
C ILE A 393 -11.97 -29.85 35.20
N LEU A 394 -11.62 -30.43 34.05
CA LEU A 394 -10.90 -31.70 33.98
C LEU A 394 -9.48 -31.59 34.55
N LYS A 395 -8.74 -30.52 34.23
CA LYS A 395 -7.43 -30.25 34.82
C LYS A 395 -7.50 -30.17 36.35
N ALA A 396 -8.49 -29.46 36.88
CA ALA A 396 -8.71 -29.37 38.32
C ALA A 396 -9.06 -30.73 38.94
N ARG A 397 -9.88 -31.54 38.27
CA ARG A 397 -10.20 -32.91 38.71
C ARG A 397 -8.95 -33.80 38.73
N VAL A 398 -8.17 -33.80 37.65
CA VAL A 398 -6.90 -34.55 37.58
C VAL A 398 -5.97 -34.16 38.71
N LYS A 399 -5.81 -32.86 38.98
CA LYS A 399 -4.99 -32.36 40.10
C LYS A 399 -5.48 -32.90 41.46
N ARG A 400 -6.79 -32.93 41.69
CA ARG A 400 -7.37 -33.48 42.93
C ARG A 400 -7.17 -34.99 43.05
N GLU A 401 -7.39 -35.74 41.96
CA GLU A 401 -7.21 -37.19 41.97
C GLU A 401 -5.74 -37.58 42.17
N LYS A 402 -4.78 -36.85 41.58
CA LYS A 402 -3.34 -37.05 41.84
C LYS A 402 -3.01 -36.92 43.33
N ARG A 403 -3.51 -35.87 43.99
CA ARG A 403 -3.32 -35.68 45.44
C ARG A 403 -3.93 -36.82 46.26
N ARG A 404 -5.12 -37.31 45.87
CA ARG A 404 -5.76 -38.45 46.53
C ARG A 404 -4.93 -39.71 46.39
N PHE A 405 -4.38 -39.96 45.19
CA PHE A 405 -3.50 -41.08 44.92
C PHE A 405 -2.23 -41.01 45.78
N GLU A 406 -1.54 -39.86 45.81
CA GLU A 406 -0.34 -39.67 46.64
C GLU A 406 -0.62 -39.92 48.14
N VAL A 407 -1.77 -39.47 48.65
CA VAL A 407 -2.17 -39.71 50.04
C VAL A 407 -2.46 -41.19 50.28
N ALA A 408 -3.15 -41.86 49.36
CA ALA A 408 -3.44 -43.29 49.45
C ALA A 408 -2.15 -44.13 49.42
N GLU A 409 -1.23 -43.81 48.50
CA GLU A 409 0.08 -44.44 48.38
C GLU A 409 0.88 -44.32 49.68
N LYS A 410 0.96 -43.11 50.26
CA LYS A 410 1.60 -42.90 51.57
C LYS A 410 0.97 -43.74 52.68
N ARG A 411 -0.35 -43.93 52.69
CA ARG A 411 -1.04 -44.79 53.68
C ARG A 411 -0.68 -46.25 53.50
N VAL A 412 -0.65 -46.74 52.26
CA VAL A 412 -0.26 -48.12 51.95
C VAL A 412 1.19 -48.35 52.38
N MET A 413 2.11 -47.46 52.01
CA MET A 413 3.52 -47.57 52.38
C MET A 413 3.72 -47.60 53.90
N ARG A 414 3.04 -46.73 54.65
CA ARG A 414 3.08 -46.77 56.13
C ARG A 414 2.60 -48.11 56.70
N LYS A 415 1.59 -48.73 56.09
CA LYS A 415 1.09 -50.05 56.52
C LYS A 415 2.09 -51.15 56.19
N VAL A 416 2.67 -51.13 54.99
CA VAL A 416 3.75 -52.05 54.60
C VAL A 416 4.93 -51.95 55.57
N ASP A 417 5.39 -50.73 55.90
CA ASP A 417 6.50 -50.52 56.83
C ASP A 417 6.16 -50.95 58.26
N LYS A 418 4.93 -50.72 58.72
CA LYS A 418 4.46 -51.23 60.01
C LYS A 418 4.51 -52.77 60.02
N THR A 419 3.92 -53.42 59.02
CA THR A 419 3.93 -54.88 58.92
C THR A 419 5.36 -55.45 58.84
N ARG A 420 6.26 -54.79 58.10
CA ARG A 420 7.69 -55.16 58.05
C ARG A 420 8.33 -55.11 59.45
N ARG A 421 8.09 -54.04 60.22
CA ARG A 421 8.57 -53.92 61.60
C ARG A 421 7.98 -54.99 62.52
N ASP A 422 6.68 -55.25 62.40
CA ASP A 422 6.00 -56.27 63.21
C ASP A 422 6.55 -57.67 62.88
N PHE A 423 6.82 -57.97 61.61
CA PHE A 423 7.45 -59.23 61.19
C PHE A 423 8.89 -59.37 61.69
N ALA A 424 9.69 -58.28 61.66
CA ALA A 424 11.03 -58.27 62.21
C ALA A 424 11.04 -58.56 63.73
N LYS A 425 10.10 -57.98 64.48
CA LYS A 425 9.91 -58.27 65.92
C LYS A 425 9.52 -59.72 66.17
N LEU A 426 8.66 -60.30 65.33
CA LEU A 426 8.28 -61.72 65.44
C LEU A 426 9.48 -62.64 65.19
N ILE A 427 10.32 -62.36 64.18
CA ILE A 427 11.55 -63.13 63.93
C ILE A 427 12.49 -63.05 65.15
N GLU A 428 12.65 -61.86 65.73
CA GLU A 428 13.48 -61.67 66.92
C GLU A 428 12.94 -62.44 68.13
N ALA A 429 11.62 -62.38 68.37
CA ALA A 429 10.95 -63.13 69.43
C ALA A 429 11.10 -64.65 69.21
N GLN A 430 10.95 -65.13 67.98
CA GLN A 430 11.16 -66.53 67.63
C GLN A 430 12.61 -66.98 67.86
N ARG A 431 13.59 -66.13 67.50
CA ARG A 431 15.02 -66.39 67.79
C ARG A 431 15.28 -66.49 69.31
N LYS A 432 14.73 -65.56 70.09
CA LYS A 432 14.82 -65.57 71.56
C LYS A 432 14.18 -66.82 72.15
N ALA A 433 12.98 -67.19 71.69
CA ALA A 433 12.30 -68.41 72.14
C ALA A 433 13.10 -69.67 71.78
N LYS A 434 13.67 -69.76 70.58
CA LYS A 434 14.54 -70.88 70.17
C LYS A 434 15.79 -70.96 71.04
N PHE A 435 16.44 -69.83 71.33
CA PHE A 435 17.60 -69.78 72.22
C PHE A 435 17.25 -70.20 73.65
N GLN A 436 16.14 -69.71 74.20
CA GLN A 436 15.66 -70.13 75.52
C GLN A 436 15.35 -71.62 75.57
N ARG A 437 14.72 -72.16 74.53
CA ARG A 437 14.46 -73.61 74.40
C ARG A 437 15.77 -74.41 74.36
N GLN A 438 16.74 -74.01 73.53
CA GLN A 438 18.06 -74.66 73.49
C GLN A 438 18.77 -74.63 74.86
N LYS A 439 18.67 -73.50 75.57
CA LYS A 439 19.22 -73.37 76.92
C LYS A 439 18.52 -74.32 77.91
N LEU A 440 17.19 -74.42 77.87
CA LEU A 440 16.44 -75.37 78.69
C LEU A 440 16.77 -76.82 78.35
N ASP A 441 16.89 -77.15 77.06
CA ASP A 441 17.27 -78.48 76.60
C ASP A 441 18.71 -78.84 77.05
N SER A 442 19.64 -77.87 77.12
CA SER A 442 20.99 -78.08 77.66
C SER A 442 21.04 -78.34 79.17
N PHE A 443 19.97 -78.01 79.90
CA PHE A 443 19.82 -78.34 81.33
C PHE A 443 19.09 -79.67 81.57
N ARG A 444 18.63 -80.36 80.51
CA ARG A 444 18.09 -81.71 80.66
C ARG A 444 19.24 -82.70 80.85
N PRO A 445 19.19 -83.59 81.85
CA PRO A 445 20.19 -84.65 82.00
C PRO A 445 20.15 -85.58 80.77
N PRO A 446 21.30 -86.15 80.36
CA PRO A 446 21.32 -87.09 79.24
C PRO A 446 20.42 -88.29 79.57
N GLU A 447 19.54 -88.65 78.63
CA GLU A 447 18.70 -89.84 78.76
C GLU A 447 19.60 -91.08 78.88
N LYS A 448 19.33 -91.92 79.89
CA LYS A 448 20.07 -93.15 80.20
C LYS A 448 19.76 -94.27 79.23
#